data_AF-A0A7S2B8M5-F1
#
_entry.id   AF-A0A7S2B8M5-F1
#
_cell.length_a   1.000
_cell.length_b   1.000
_cell.length_c   1.000
_cell.angle_alpha   90.00
_cell.angle_beta   90.00
_cell.angle_gamma   90.00
#
_symmetry.space_group_name_H-M   'P 1'
#
loop_
_entity.id
_entity.type
_entity.pdbx_description
1 polymer ?
#
loop_
_entity_poly.entity_id
_entity_poly.type
_entity_poly.pdbx_seq_one_letter_code
_entity_poly.pdbx_strand_id
1 'polypeptide(L)'
;VRDFLLGVRGPCFWMAEAEYLYMCIATTAATFFLWPNISQSQMNPMAEAVIETGDFLGLGAFCVIGAHNGVRAGVPLVAAAICGMATATFGGVIRDTLCKRPVRILHSHQELYATCALVGATSYLVSRGAGLPTALNIFVGMGAAFALRYASMNYGLRLPTLSSSKRTLTVEPISVKKP
;
A
#
# COMPACT_ATOMS: atom_id res chain seq x y z
N VAL A 1 1.20 9.47 -9.00
CA VAL A 1 2.47 8.68 -9.06
C VAL A 1 2.46 7.71 -10.22
N ARG A 2 1.52 6.75 -10.26
CA ARG A 2 1.36 5.79 -11.38
C ARG A 2 1.46 6.42 -12.77
N ASP A 3 0.62 7.43 -13.05
CA ASP A 3 0.54 8.04 -14.40
C ASP A 3 1.86 8.72 -14.80
N PHE A 4 2.61 9.27 -13.83
CA PHE A 4 3.96 9.79 -14.04
C PHE A 4 4.97 8.66 -14.32
N LEU A 5 4.92 7.55 -13.58
CA LEU A 5 5.80 6.39 -13.81
C LEU A 5 5.60 5.76 -15.19
N LEU A 6 4.35 5.78 -15.69
CA LEU A 6 4.01 5.29 -17.02
C LEU A 6 4.26 6.32 -18.13
N GLY A 7 4.73 7.52 -17.80
CA GLY A 7 5.03 8.57 -18.79
C GLY A 7 3.81 9.06 -19.55
N VAL A 8 2.62 9.02 -18.93
CA VAL A 8 1.37 9.48 -19.57
C VAL A 8 1.47 10.97 -19.86
N ARG A 9 1.34 11.35 -21.14
CA ARG A 9 1.48 12.74 -21.63
C ARG A 9 0.19 13.58 -21.52
N GLY A 10 -0.80 13.11 -20.76
CA GLY A 10 -2.10 13.76 -20.58
C GLY A 10 -2.40 14.10 -19.12
N PRO A 11 -3.59 14.66 -18.82
CA PRO A 11 -4.01 14.91 -17.44
C PRO A 11 -4.05 13.60 -16.64
N CYS A 12 -3.78 13.69 -15.34
CA CYS A 12 -3.91 12.54 -14.43
C CYS A 12 -5.36 12.04 -14.39
N PHE A 13 -5.58 10.76 -14.05
CA PHE A 13 -6.94 10.17 -14.05
C PHE A 13 -8.00 11.01 -13.32
N TRP A 14 -7.70 11.55 -12.14
CA TRP A 14 -8.65 12.36 -11.37
C TRP A 14 -8.91 13.76 -11.97
N MET A 15 -8.03 14.24 -12.85
CA MET A 15 -8.24 15.47 -13.62
C MET A 15 -9.03 15.19 -14.91
N ALA A 16 -8.87 14.00 -15.48
CA ALA A 16 -9.59 13.56 -16.66
C ALA A 16 -11.05 13.21 -16.32
N GLU A 17 -11.27 12.54 -15.19
CA GLU A 17 -12.59 12.12 -14.71
C GLU A 17 -12.89 12.72 -13.32
N ALA A 18 -13.69 13.80 -13.31
CA ALA A 18 -14.07 14.49 -12.07
C ALA A 18 -14.90 13.63 -11.09
N GLU A 19 -15.47 12.52 -11.57
CA GLU A 19 -16.22 11.55 -10.75
C GLU A 19 -15.42 11.03 -9.56
N TYR A 20 -14.11 10.80 -9.74
CA TYR A 20 -13.23 10.38 -8.64
C TYR A 20 -13.12 11.45 -7.54
N LEU A 21 -13.14 12.74 -7.91
CA LEU A 21 -13.11 13.83 -6.94
C LEU A 21 -14.41 13.90 -6.16
N TYR A 22 -15.56 13.75 -6.83
CA TYR A 22 -16.86 13.73 -6.16
C TYR A 22 -16.98 12.56 -5.19
N MET A 23 -16.51 11.37 -5.57
CA MET A 23 -16.46 10.22 -4.65
C MET A 23 -15.58 10.50 -3.42
N CYS A 24 -14.37 11.04 -3.61
CA CYS A 24 -13.47 11.38 -2.50
C CYS A 24 -14.09 12.41 -1.52
N ILE A 25 -14.73 13.45 -2.04
CA ILE A 25 -15.40 14.46 -1.22
C ILE A 25 -16.57 13.82 -0.47
N ALA A 26 -17.40 13.04 -1.15
CA ALA A 26 -18.53 12.36 -0.56
C ALA A 26 -18.11 11.38 0.55
N THR A 27 -17.11 10.54 0.31
CA THR A 27 -16.61 9.59 1.31
C THR A 27 -15.96 10.30 2.50
N THR A 28 -15.25 11.41 2.26
CA THR A 28 -14.62 12.20 3.33
C THR A 28 -15.68 12.89 4.19
N ALA A 29 -16.68 13.53 3.56
CA ALA A 29 -17.79 14.16 4.27
C ALA A 29 -18.58 13.12 5.08
N ALA A 30 -18.92 11.99 4.47
CA ALA A 30 -19.59 10.88 5.16
C ALA A 30 -18.77 10.39 6.36
N THR A 31 -17.47 10.15 6.17
CA THR A 31 -16.59 9.73 7.27
C THR A 31 -16.55 10.78 8.39
N PHE A 32 -16.43 12.07 8.06
CA PHE A 32 -16.38 13.16 9.04
C PHE A 32 -17.67 13.28 9.87
N PHE A 33 -18.85 13.21 9.24
CA PHE A 33 -20.13 13.32 9.95
C PHE A 33 -20.55 12.05 10.68
N LEU A 34 -20.12 10.87 10.19
CA LEU A 34 -20.38 9.59 10.86
C LEU A 34 -19.38 9.32 11.99
N TRP A 35 -18.19 9.93 11.95
CA TRP A 35 -17.13 9.72 12.96
C TRP A 35 -17.59 9.96 14.39
N PRO A 36 -18.27 11.07 14.76
CA PRO A 36 -18.72 11.31 16.13
C PRO A 36 -19.64 10.20 16.67
N ASN A 37 -20.49 9.64 15.81
CA ASN A 37 -21.43 8.58 16.19
C ASN A 37 -20.73 7.23 16.39
N ILE A 38 -19.58 7.03 15.73
CA ILE A 38 -18.76 5.81 15.85
C ILE A 38 -17.74 5.95 16.99
N SER A 39 -17.21 7.17 17.21
CA SER A 39 -16.06 7.49 18.06
C SER A 39 -16.39 7.80 19.52
N GLN A 40 -17.67 8.00 19.90
CA GLN A 40 -18.03 8.20 21.31
C GLN A 40 -17.78 6.96 22.19
N SER A 41 -17.65 5.79 21.60
CA SER A 41 -17.09 4.62 22.26
C SER A 41 -15.62 4.50 21.87
N GLN A 42 -14.71 4.99 22.73
CA GLN A 42 -13.27 4.94 22.49
C GLN A 42 -12.68 3.51 22.39
N MET A 43 -13.49 2.45 22.43
CA MET A 43 -13.05 1.05 22.44
C MET A 43 -14.01 0.11 21.69
N ASN A 44 -14.66 0.54 20.60
CA ASN A 44 -15.42 -0.38 19.76
C ASN A 44 -14.46 -1.15 18.83
N PRO A 45 -14.20 -2.46 19.05
CA PRO A 45 -13.36 -3.26 18.15
C PRO A 45 -13.91 -3.29 16.71
N MET A 46 -15.20 -3.03 16.54
CA MET A 46 -15.85 -2.90 15.23
C MET A 46 -15.34 -1.70 14.43
N ALA A 47 -15.03 -0.56 15.06
CA ALA A 47 -14.58 0.63 14.35
C ALA A 47 -13.16 0.43 13.81
N GLU A 48 -12.27 -0.17 14.61
CA GLU A 48 -10.92 -0.55 14.18
C GLU A 48 -10.98 -1.56 13.04
N ALA A 49 -11.80 -2.61 13.16
CA ALA A 49 -11.99 -3.61 12.13
C ALA A 49 -12.48 -3.02 10.80
N VAL A 50 -13.37 -2.02 10.83
CA VAL A 50 -13.86 -1.33 9.62
C VAL A 50 -12.74 -0.54 8.94
N ILE A 51 -11.93 0.20 9.69
CA ILE A 51 -10.82 0.98 9.15
C ILE A 51 -9.76 0.05 8.55
N GLU A 52 -9.42 -1.02 9.26
CA GLU A 52 -8.45 -2.01 8.80
C GLU A 52 -8.93 -2.79 7.56
N THR A 53 -10.18 -3.24 7.58
CA THR A 53 -10.77 -3.94 6.43
C THR A 53 -10.84 -3.04 5.20
N GLY A 54 -11.20 -1.76 5.39
CA GLY A 54 -11.18 -0.76 4.32
C GLY A 54 -9.79 -0.57 3.72
N ASP A 55 -8.74 -0.57 4.54
CA ASP A 55 -7.34 -0.49 4.10
C ASP A 55 -6.95 -1.73 3.26
N PHE A 56 -7.38 -2.94 3.65
CA PHE A 56 -7.09 -4.17 2.89
C PHE A 56 -7.83 -4.24 1.57
N LEU A 57 -9.10 -3.83 1.56
CA LEU A 57 -9.90 -3.74 0.34
C LEU A 57 -9.28 -2.73 -0.64
N GLY A 58 -8.88 -1.56 -0.13
CA GLY A 58 -8.18 -0.54 -0.91
C GLY A 58 -6.85 -1.06 -1.48
N LEU A 59 -6.05 -1.75 -0.66
CA LEU A 59 -4.78 -2.36 -1.09
C LEU A 59 -4.99 -3.36 -2.23
N GLY A 60 -5.95 -4.27 -2.10
CA GLY A 60 -6.26 -5.28 -3.11
C GLY A 60 -6.81 -4.67 -4.40
N ALA A 61 -7.75 -3.73 -4.31
CA ALA A 61 -8.31 -3.08 -5.49
C ALA A 61 -7.25 -2.28 -6.25
N PHE A 62 -6.46 -1.46 -5.55
CA PHE A 62 -5.49 -0.59 -6.20
C PHE A 62 -4.28 -1.33 -6.78
N CYS A 63 -3.89 -2.48 -6.23
CA CYS A 63 -2.79 -3.25 -6.81
C CYS A 63 -3.19 -3.85 -8.16
N VAL A 64 -4.42 -4.36 -8.26
CA VAL A 64 -5.00 -4.87 -9.51
C VAL A 64 -5.21 -3.75 -10.53
N ILE A 65 -5.80 -2.63 -10.11
CA ILE A 65 -6.01 -1.47 -10.99
C ILE A 65 -4.68 -0.92 -11.53
N GLY A 66 -3.66 -0.81 -10.68
CA GLY A 66 -2.32 -0.36 -11.10
C GLY A 66 -1.65 -1.34 -12.06
N ALA A 67 -1.74 -2.64 -11.79
CA ALA A 67 -1.19 -3.68 -12.66
C ALA A 67 -1.88 -3.70 -14.03
N HIS A 68 -3.21 -3.61 -14.04
CA HIS A 68 -4.00 -3.52 -15.26
C HIS A 68 -3.63 -2.30 -16.11
N ASN A 69 -3.46 -1.13 -15.48
CA ASN A 69 -3.03 0.08 -16.17
C ASN A 69 -1.61 -0.02 -16.72
N GLY A 70 -0.69 -0.67 -15.98
CA GLY A 70 0.65 -0.97 -16.50
C GLY A 70 0.58 -1.81 -17.78
N VAL A 71 -0.22 -2.88 -17.77
CA VAL A 71 -0.43 -3.72 -18.96
C VAL A 71 -1.02 -2.91 -20.12
N ARG A 72 -2.01 -2.05 -19.87
CA ARG A 72 -2.60 -1.18 -20.90
C ARG A 72 -1.62 -0.17 -21.48
N ALA A 73 -0.65 0.27 -20.68
CA ALA A 73 0.45 1.14 -21.13
C ALA A 73 1.53 0.38 -21.92
N GLY A 74 1.40 -0.94 -22.10
CA GLY A 74 2.33 -1.75 -22.89
C GLY A 74 3.68 -1.99 -22.22
N VAL A 75 3.81 -1.74 -20.90
CA VAL A 75 5.07 -1.97 -20.19
C VAL A 75 5.29 -3.47 -19.91
N PRO A 76 6.55 -3.92 -19.70
CA PRO A 76 6.84 -5.30 -19.34
C PRO A 76 6.08 -5.77 -18.08
N LEU A 77 5.75 -7.06 -18.00
CA LEU A 77 4.95 -7.62 -16.89
C LEU A 77 5.52 -7.30 -15.50
N VAL A 78 6.85 -7.34 -15.35
CA VAL A 78 7.53 -6.99 -14.10
C VAL A 78 7.28 -5.52 -13.73
N ALA A 79 7.39 -4.61 -14.70
CA ALA A 79 7.11 -3.20 -14.50
C ALA A 79 5.62 -2.95 -14.19
N ALA A 80 4.72 -3.70 -14.83
CA ALA A 80 3.29 -3.64 -14.52
C ALA A 80 3.00 -4.09 -13.08
N ALA A 81 3.66 -5.14 -12.58
CA ALA A 81 3.49 -5.60 -11.20
C ALA A 81 4.00 -4.56 -10.19
N ILE A 82 5.14 -3.94 -10.47
CA ILE A 82 5.69 -2.83 -9.68
C ILE A 82 4.75 -1.63 -9.70
N CYS A 83 4.17 -1.32 -10.86
CA CYS A 83 3.17 -0.26 -11.02
C CYS A 83 1.92 -0.52 -10.16
N GLY A 84 1.45 -1.77 -10.12
CA GLY A 84 0.40 -2.23 -9.21
C GLY A 84 0.73 -1.99 -7.75
N MET A 85 1.86 -2.53 -7.30
CA MET A 85 2.36 -2.33 -5.93
C MET A 85 2.49 -0.84 -5.58
N ALA A 86 3.12 -0.04 -6.44
CA ALA A 86 3.28 1.40 -6.23
C ALA A 86 1.93 2.13 -6.12
N THR A 87 0.97 1.80 -6.98
CA THR A 87 -0.36 2.42 -6.95
C THR A 87 -1.06 2.17 -5.62
N ALA A 88 -0.99 0.95 -5.09
CA ALA A 88 -1.63 0.58 -3.84
C ALA A 88 -0.91 1.14 -2.59
N THR A 89 0.42 1.30 -2.67
CA THR A 89 1.25 1.67 -1.52
C THR A 89 1.40 3.16 -1.33
N PHE A 90 1.63 3.92 -2.41
CA PHE A 90 1.94 5.35 -2.31
C PHE A 90 0.79 6.17 -1.72
N GLY A 91 -0.47 5.75 -1.89
CA GLY A 91 -1.62 6.39 -1.25
C GLY A 91 -1.53 6.36 0.28
N GLY A 92 -1.19 5.18 0.84
CA GLY A 92 -0.97 5.01 2.28
C GLY A 92 0.26 5.79 2.77
N VAL A 93 1.34 5.82 2.00
CA VAL A 93 2.54 6.61 2.33
C VAL A 93 2.21 8.10 2.46
N ILE A 94 1.47 8.66 1.50
CA ILE A 94 1.07 10.08 1.52
C ILE A 94 0.17 10.35 2.74
N ARG A 95 -0.83 9.49 2.98
CA ARG A 95 -1.71 9.58 4.16
C ARG A 95 -0.91 9.63 5.46
N ASP A 96 -0.03 8.64 5.66
CA ASP A 96 0.73 8.49 6.90
C ASP A 96 1.69 9.67 7.10
N THR A 97 2.32 10.16 6.03
CA THR A 97 3.24 11.31 6.07
C THR A 97 2.51 12.60 6.43
N LEU A 98 1.35 12.87 5.81
CA LEU A 98 0.52 14.05 6.11
C LEU A 98 0.00 14.01 7.56
N CYS A 99 -0.31 12.82 8.08
CA CYS A 99 -0.71 12.62 9.47
C CYS A 99 0.47 12.59 10.47
N LYS A 100 1.72 12.80 10.02
CA LYS A 100 2.95 12.68 10.83
C LYS A 100 3.06 11.34 11.57
N ARG A 101 2.56 10.26 10.95
CA ARG A 101 2.64 8.89 11.46
C ARG A 101 3.80 8.14 10.80
N PRO A 102 4.35 7.11 11.47
CA PRO A 102 5.34 6.24 10.86
C PRO A 102 4.77 5.57 9.60
N VAL A 103 5.45 5.73 8.45
CA VAL A 103 5.03 5.09 7.19
C VAL A 103 5.11 3.57 7.32
N ARG A 104 3.98 2.89 7.17
CA ARG A 104 3.84 1.44 7.41
C ARG A 104 4.80 0.58 6.59
N ILE A 105 5.17 1.03 5.38
CA ILE A 105 6.05 0.31 4.44
C ILE A 105 7.52 0.36 4.85
N LEU A 106 7.97 1.47 5.44
CA LEU A 106 9.37 1.70 5.81
C LEU A 106 9.70 1.16 7.21
N HIS A 107 8.68 0.79 7.98
CA HIS A 107 8.86 0.32 9.34
C HIS A 107 9.10 -1.18 9.36
N SER A 108 10.35 -1.56 9.63
CA SER A 108 10.81 -2.95 9.65
C SER A 108 10.11 -3.83 10.71
N HIS A 109 9.47 -3.21 11.72
CA HIS A 109 8.68 -3.91 12.74
C HIS A 109 7.21 -4.14 12.32
N GLN A 110 6.76 -3.52 11.23
CA GLN A 110 5.41 -3.66 10.73
C GLN A 110 5.31 -4.89 9.81
N GLU A 111 4.10 -5.42 9.75
CA GLU A 111 3.73 -6.56 8.92
C GLU A 111 3.86 -6.31 7.41
N LEU A 112 3.84 -7.40 6.64
CA LEU A 112 3.88 -7.40 5.18
C LEU A 112 2.81 -6.49 4.57
N TYR A 113 3.21 -5.37 3.95
CA TYR A 113 2.30 -4.45 3.28
C TYR A 113 2.58 -4.37 1.77
N ALA A 114 3.77 -3.90 1.38
CA ALA A 114 4.15 -3.78 -0.03
C ALA A 114 4.25 -5.14 -0.74
N THR A 115 4.74 -6.16 -0.03
CA THR A 115 4.81 -7.53 -0.53
C THR A 115 3.43 -8.11 -0.82
N CYS A 116 2.42 -7.83 0.03
CA CYS A 116 1.03 -8.22 -0.21
C CYS A 116 0.48 -7.59 -1.51
N ALA A 117 0.73 -6.30 -1.72
CA ALA A 117 0.34 -5.63 -2.96
C ALA A 117 1.06 -6.21 -4.19
N LEU A 118 2.34 -6.56 -4.06
CA LEU A 118 3.11 -7.18 -5.15
C LEU A 118 2.59 -8.59 -5.48
N VAL A 119 2.27 -9.41 -4.48
CA VAL A 119 1.68 -10.74 -4.67
C VAL A 119 0.29 -10.64 -5.30
N GLY A 120 -0.54 -9.67 -4.90
CA GLY A 120 -1.82 -9.41 -5.55
C GLY A 120 -1.68 -8.98 -7.02
N ALA A 121 -0.77 -8.06 -7.30
CA ALA A 121 -0.50 -7.60 -8.66
C ALA A 121 0.05 -8.72 -9.55
N THR A 122 0.97 -9.54 -9.04
CA THR A 122 1.55 -10.66 -9.79
C THR A 122 0.55 -11.79 -10.02
N SER A 123 -0.26 -12.15 -9.01
CA SER A 123 -1.33 -13.16 -9.17
C SER A 123 -2.37 -12.74 -10.21
N TYR A 124 -2.76 -11.46 -10.24
CA TYR A 124 -3.58 -10.90 -11.32
C TYR A 124 -2.93 -11.05 -12.71
N LEU A 125 -1.63 -10.76 -12.83
CA LEU A 125 -0.92 -10.86 -14.11
C LEU A 125 -0.77 -12.32 -14.57
N VAL A 126 -0.52 -13.25 -13.65
CA VAL A 126 -0.42 -14.68 -13.92
C VAL A 126 -1.78 -15.23 -14.36
N SER A 127 -2.85 -14.91 -13.64
CA SER A 127 -4.20 -15.37 -13.99
C SER A 127 -4.64 -14.82 -15.35
N ARG A 128 -4.28 -13.57 -15.65
CA ARG A 128 -4.49 -12.97 -16.97
C ARG A 128 -3.71 -13.72 -18.05
N GLY A 129 -2.47 -14.12 -17.78
CA GLY A 129 -1.64 -14.91 -18.70
C GLY A 129 -2.21 -16.31 -18.97
N ALA A 130 -2.94 -16.88 -18.00
CA ALA A 130 -3.62 -18.16 -18.13
C ALA A 130 -4.94 -18.10 -18.94
N GLY A 131 -5.33 -16.92 -19.44
CA GLY A 131 -6.54 -16.75 -20.27
C GLY A 131 -7.85 -16.77 -19.49
N LEU A 132 -7.80 -16.58 -18.17
CA LEU A 132 -9.01 -16.50 -17.34
C LEU A 132 -9.84 -15.23 -17.66
N PRO A 133 -11.18 -15.29 -17.49
CA PRO A 133 -12.06 -14.13 -17.60
C PRO A 133 -11.60 -12.95 -16.73
N THR A 134 -11.79 -11.72 -17.22
CA THR A 134 -11.37 -10.49 -16.53
C THR A 134 -11.89 -10.37 -15.11
N ALA A 135 -13.15 -10.75 -14.86
CA ALA A 135 -13.74 -10.73 -13.52
C ALA A 135 -12.96 -11.65 -12.57
N LEU A 136 -12.65 -12.88 -12.99
CA LEU A 136 -11.88 -13.83 -12.19
C LEU A 136 -10.46 -13.34 -11.93
N ASN A 137 -9.81 -12.71 -12.91
CA ASN A 137 -8.48 -12.13 -12.71
C ASN A 137 -8.47 -11.11 -11.58
N ILE A 138 -9.48 -10.24 -11.55
CA ILE A 138 -9.61 -9.21 -10.51
C ILE A 138 -9.80 -9.87 -9.14
N PHE A 139 -10.72 -10.84 -9.03
CA PHE A 139 -10.97 -11.53 -7.76
C PHE A 139 -9.76 -12.33 -7.27
N VAL A 140 -9.01 -12.98 -8.18
CA VAL A 140 -7.77 -13.69 -7.83
C VAL A 140 -6.74 -12.73 -7.28
N GLY A 141 -6.49 -11.61 -7.97
CA GLY A 141 -5.51 -10.61 -7.52
C GLY A 141 -5.89 -9.95 -6.19
N MET A 142 -7.14 -9.50 -6.06
CA MET A 142 -7.65 -8.91 -4.82
C MET A 142 -7.65 -9.92 -3.68
N GLY A 143 -8.12 -11.14 -3.92
CA GLY A 143 -8.18 -12.22 -2.95
C GLY A 143 -6.80 -12.62 -2.46
N ALA A 144 -5.80 -12.72 -3.35
CA ALA A 144 -4.43 -13.02 -2.98
C ALA A 144 -3.80 -11.92 -2.11
N ALA A 145 -4.00 -10.63 -2.47
CA ALA A 145 -3.53 -9.52 -1.65
C ALA A 145 -4.18 -9.51 -0.26
N PHE A 146 -5.51 -9.68 -0.22
CA PHE A 146 -6.28 -9.68 1.02
C PHE A 146 -5.92 -10.86 1.92
N ALA A 147 -5.87 -12.07 1.38
CA ALA A 147 -5.53 -13.28 2.12
C ALA A 147 -4.11 -13.20 2.71
N LEU A 148 -3.14 -12.71 1.94
CA LEU A 148 -1.78 -12.55 2.44
C LEU A 148 -1.68 -11.46 3.50
N ARG A 149 -2.44 -10.36 3.35
CA ARG A 149 -2.47 -9.29 4.36
C ARG A 149 -3.10 -9.76 5.67
N TYR A 150 -4.22 -10.48 5.57
CA TYR A 150 -4.91 -11.08 6.70
C TYR A 150 -4.03 -12.12 7.41
N ALA A 151 -3.38 -13.00 6.64
CA ALA A 151 -2.41 -13.96 7.18
C ALA A 151 -1.23 -13.24 7.86
N SER A 152 -0.73 -12.16 7.27
CA SER A 152 0.37 -11.40 7.86
C SER A 152 0.03 -10.79 9.21
N MET A 153 -1.24 -10.42 9.44
CA MET A 153 -1.71 -9.91 10.73
C MET A 153 -1.85 -11.02 11.76
N ASN A 154 -2.56 -12.08 11.41
CA ASN A 154 -2.84 -13.16 12.36
C ASN A 154 -1.59 -13.94 12.76
N TYR A 155 -0.67 -14.14 11.83
CA TYR A 155 0.58 -14.88 12.06
C TYR A 155 1.76 -13.95 12.37
N GLY A 156 1.56 -12.63 12.39
CA GLY A 156 2.62 -11.66 12.65
C GLY A 156 3.80 -11.75 11.68
N LEU A 157 3.54 -12.07 10.40
CA LEU A 157 4.59 -12.21 9.39
C LEU A 157 5.31 -10.87 9.21
N ARG A 158 6.62 -10.88 9.39
CA ARG A 158 7.49 -9.70 9.32
C ARG A 158 8.65 -9.97 8.38
N LEU A 159 9.18 -8.92 7.79
CA LEU A 159 10.43 -8.99 7.05
C LEU A 159 11.60 -9.18 8.02
N PRO A 160 12.62 -9.99 7.66
CA PRO A 160 13.80 -10.16 8.49
C PRO A 160 14.51 -8.82 8.65
N THR A 161 14.78 -8.45 9.89
CA THR A 161 15.47 -7.21 10.21
C THR A 161 16.93 -7.52 10.46
N LEU A 162 17.84 -6.79 9.80
CA LEU A 162 19.25 -6.85 10.15
C LEU A 162 19.41 -6.11 11.48
N SER A 163 19.66 -6.86 12.55
CA SER A 163 20.03 -6.27 13.84
C SER A 163 21.35 -5.54 13.64
N SER A 164 21.30 -4.21 13.62
CA SER A 164 22.51 -3.38 13.68
C SER A 164 23.09 -3.58 15.08
N SER A 165 23.98 -4.56 15.22
CA SER A 165 24.85 -4.67 16.38
C SER A 165 25.61 -3.36 16.44
N LYS A 166 25.23 -2.48 17.38
CA LYS A 166 25.97 -1.26 17.70
C LYS A 166 27.39 -1.66 18.05
N ARG A 167 28.29 -1.71 17.06
CA ARG A 167 29.72 -1.57 17.32
C ARG A 167 29.87 -0.12 17.76
N THR A 168 29.81 0.07 19.07
CA THR A 168 30.37 1.25 19.72
C THR A 168 31.82 1.30 19.26
N LEU A 169 32.11 2.08 18.22
CA LEU A 169 33.47 2.48 17.91
C LEU A 169 33.88 3.38 19.08
N THR A 170 34.48 2.77 20.10
CA THR A 170 35.23 3.49 21.12
C THR A 170 36.37 4.15 20.38
N VAL A 171 36.16 5.37 19.93
CA VAL A 171 37.24 6.25 19.50
C VAL A 171 38.02 6.53 20.78
N GLU A 172 39.12 5.80 21.00
CA GLU A 172 40.08 6.14 22.04
C GLU A 172 40.52 7.58 21.81
N PRO A 173 40.42 8.48 22.81
CA PRO A 173 40.91 9.82 22.66
C PRO A 173 42.43 9.76 22.49
N ILE A 174 42.91 10.20 21.33
CA ILE A 174 44.34 10.39 21.07
C ILE A 174 44.86 11.35 22.13
N SER A 175 45.70 10.84 23.03
CA SER A 175 46.35 11.63 24.08
C SER A 175 47.31 12.62 23.43
N VAL A 176 46.84 13.86 23.25
CA VAL A 176 47.69 14.98 22.83
C VAL A 176 48.56 15.34 24.02
N LYS A 177 49.81 14.87 23.99
CA LYS A 177 50.86 15.30 24.91
C LYS A 177 51.11 16.79 24.67
N LYS A 178 50.67 17.65 25.59
CA LYS A 178 50.97 19.09 25.55
C LYS A 178 52.48 19.31 25.69
N PRO A 179 53.07 20.24 24.93
CA PRO A 179 54.48 20.60 25.02
C PRO A 179 54.83 21.26 26.36
#